data_AF-A0A5K3F469-F1
#
_entry.id   AF-A0A5K3F469-F1
#
_cell.length_a   1.000
_cell.length_b   1.000
_cell.length_c   1.000
_cell.angle_alpha   90.00
_cell.angle_beta   90.00
_cell.angle_gamma   90.00
#
_symmetry.space_group_name_H-M   'P 1'
#
loop_
_entity.id
_entity.type
_entity.pdbx_description
1 polymer ?
#
loop_
_entity_poly.entity_id
_entity_poly.type
_entity_poly.pdbx_seq_one_letter_code
_entity_poly.pdbx_strand_id
1 'polypeptide(L)'
;MAFATAGLYKEAYSLRWRVDRVLDHISKPEFNLCMFYFYEPDKSGHKYGPDSKEVLDAIELANDGIAYLLQRIEETPSLKGKINVVVSSDHGMTQVDPVNKVIDVYSKIKDLSYIADTSAASIGLWPQDGTTIEELHNALAGLPHLSVYYKHEIPERYHFKNNRRIAPVFGIADLGYLVKYSPKDYSNLYGTHGYDNAESDMHPFLVAFGPDVKKMEGIQKFFQIDIYPYICAMLGLDRPNRIDGRISRTLPFLVNKPSDEFLNQFQLYEMGVLVS
;
A
#
# COMPACT_ATOMS: atom_id res chain seq x y z
N MET A 1 -17.78 18.50 9.92
CA MET A 1 -17.75 17.02 9.88
C MET A 1 -17.43 16.52 11.27
N ALA A 2 -18.14 15.51 11.76
CA ALA A 2 -17.70 14.81 12.96
C ALA A 2 -16.41 14.05 12.64
N PHE A 3 -15.46 14.07 13.57
CA PHE A 3 -14.21 13.34 13.47
C PHE A 3 -14.01 12.58 14.77
N ALA A 4 -13.70 11.30 14.66
CA ALA A 4 -13.42 10.44 15.80
C ALA A 4 -12.18 9.59 15.50
N THR A 5 -11.37 9.36 16.53
CA THR A 5 -10.17 8.53 16.44
C THR A 5 -10.03 7.69 17.70
N ALA A 6 -9.44 6.50 17.56
CA ALA A 6 -8.98 5.68 18.68
C ALA A 6 -7.69 6.21 19.33
N GLY A 7 -7.18 7.36 18.87
CA GLY A 7 -5.92 7.96 19.31
C GLY A 7 -4.75 7.54 18.42
N LEU A 8 -3.56 7.45 19.02
CA LEU A 8 -2.35 7.00 18.34
C LEU A 8 -2.44 5.52 17.98
N TYR A 9 -1.75 5.12 16.90
CA TYR A 9 -1.67 3.73 16.49
C TYR A 9 -1.16 2.82 17.62
N LYS A 10 -1.86 1.71 17.85
CA LYS A 10 -1.48 0.67 18.82
C LYS A 10 -1.79 -0.71 18.23
N GLU A 11 -0.80 -1.60 18.21
CA GLU A 11 -0.97 -3.01 17.80
C GLU A 11 -1.86 -3.79 18.78
N ALA A 12 -1.89 -3.40 20.05
CA ALA A 12 -2.54 -4.13 21.14
C ALA A 12 -4.06 -4.30 20.97
N TYR A 13 -4.72 -3.49 20.15
CA TYR A 13 -6.16 -3.63 19.90
C TYR A 13 -6.42 -4.80 18.95
N SER A 14 -7.22 -5.76 19.41
CA SER A 14 -7.66 -6.91 18.63
C SER A 14 -8.49 -6.49 17.41
N LEU A 15 -8.53 -7.35 16.39
CA LEU A 15 -9.34 -7.11 15.19
C LEU A 15 -10.82 -6.89 15.53
N ARG A 16 -11.40 -7.71 16.43
CA ARG A 16 -12.79 -7.55 16.87
C ARG A 16 -13.03 -6.21 17.58
N TRP A 17 -12.10 -5.76 18.44
CA TRP A 17 -12.24 -4.44 19.07
C TRP A 17 -12.25 -3.32 18.02
N ARG A 18 -11.42 -3.42 16.97
CA ARG A 18 -11.41 -2.43 15.87
C ARG A 18 -12.74 -2.42 15.13
N VAL A 19 -13.27 -3.62 14.81
CA VAL A 19 -14.60 -3.80 14.21
C VAL A 19 -15.69 -3.14 15.07
N ASP A 20 -15.72 -3.43 16.38
CA ASP A 20 -16.70 -2.84 17.30
C ASP A 20 -16.65 -1.31 17.24
N ARG A 21 -15.45 -0.74 17.33
CA ARG A 21 -15.29 0.70 17.34
C ARG A 21 -15.73 1.34 16.03
N VAL A 22 -15.40 0.80 14.87
CA VAL A 22 -15.85 1.40 13.61
C VAL A 22 -17.35 1.27 13.42
N LEU A 23 -17.95 0.14 13.83
CA LEU A 23 -19.39 -0.06 13.72
C LEU A 23 -20.18 0.83 14.69
N ASP A 24 -19.66 1.06 15.91
CA ASP A 24 -20.24 2.00 16.88
C ASP A 24 -20.27 3.44 16.32
N HIS A 25 -19.25 3.83 15.53
CA HIS A 25 -19.19 5.17 14.93
C HIS A 25 -20.08 5.26 13.69
N ILE A 26 -19.95 4.35 12.73
CA ILE A 26 -20.71 4.40 11.47
C ILE A 26 -22.21 4.19 11.68
N SER A 27 -22.63 3.65 12.84
CA SER A 27 -24.04 3.57 13.23
C SER A 27 -24.66 4.93 13.59
N LYS A 28 -23.85 5.98 13.78
CA LYS A 28 -24.31 7.32 14.10
C LYS A 28 -24.36 8.18 12.82
N PRO A 29 -25.40 9.01 12.64
CA PRO A 29 -25.67 9.71 11.39
C PRO A 29 -24.59 10.72 10.98
N GLU A 30 -23.77 11.18 11.92
CA GLU A 30 -22.71 12.16 11.66
C GLU A 30 -21.44 11.56 11.01
N PHE A 31 -21.34 10.22 10.93
CA PHE A 31 -20.22 9.53 10.28
C PHE A 31 -20.69 8.83 9.00
N ASN A 32 -20.02 9.11 7.89
CA ASN A 32 -20.28 8.47 6.58
C ASN A 32 -19.07 7.72 6.03
N LEU A 33 -17.92 7.79 6.70
CA LEU A 33 -16.71 7.03 6.40
C LEU A 33 -16.04 6.61 7.71
N CYS A 34 -15.72 5.33 7.82
CA CYS A 34 -14.92 4.77 8.91
C CYS A 34 -13.86 3.83 8.32
N MET A 35 -12.67 3.85 8.90
CA MET A 35 -11.55 3.04 8.44
C MET A 35 -10.83 2.44 9.65
N PHE A 36 -10.37 1.20 9.51
CA PHE A 36 -9.44 0.59 10.45
C PHE A 36 -8.41 -0.24 9.69
N TYR A 37 -7.28 -0.51 10.34
CA TYR A 37 -6.18 -1.29 9.81
C TYR A 37 -5.84 -2.44 10.76
N PHE A 38 -5.41 -3.56 10.18
CA PHE A 38 -4.89 -4.73 10.88
C PHE A 38 -3.58 -5.16 10.25
N TYR A 39 -2.58 -5.49 11.06
CA TYR A 39 -1.19 -5.68 10.63
C TYR A 39 -0.85 -7.08 10.15
N GLU A 40 -1.80 -8.02 10.25
CA GLU A 40 -1.66 -9.35 9.65
C GLU A 40 -2.32 -9.36 8.26
N PRO A 41 -1.80 -10.18 7.32
CA PRO A 41 -0.78 -11.21 7.51
C PRO A 41 0.68 -10.72 7.34
N ASP A 42 0.91 -9.42 7.13
CA ASP A 42 2.25 -8.86 6.85
C ASP A 42 3.30 -9.27 7.90
N LYS A 43 2.98 -9.08 9.19
CA LYS A 43 3.87 -9.43 10.30
C LYS A 43 4.28 -10.90 10.29
N SER A 44 3.33 -11.80 10.06
CA SER A 44 3.61 -13.24 9.94
C SER A 44 4.41 -13.55 8.68
N GLY A 45 4.11 -12.87 7.57
CA GLY A 45 4.81 -12.99 6.29
C GLY A 45 6.30 -12.65 6.41
N HIS A 46 6.64 -11.53 7.07
CA HIS A 46 8.05 -11.18 7.31
C HIS A 46 8.78 -12.26 8.13
N LYS A 47 8.14 -12.75 9.19
CA LYS A 47 8.77 -13.63 10.19
C LYS A 47 8.88 -15.08 9.73
N TYR A 48 7.97 -15.57 8.91
CA TYR A 48 7.90 -17.00 8.56
C TYR A 48 7.89 -17.27 7.05
N GLY A 49 7.74 -16.25 6.21
CA GLY A 49 7.60 -16.36 4.77
C GLY A 49 6.13 -16.47 4.33
N PRO A 50 5.78 -16.02 3.11
CA PRO A 50 4.39 -15.98 2.64
C PRO A 50 3.71 -17.35 2.55
N ASP A 51 4.46 -18.43 2.31
CA ASP A 51 3.93 -19.80 2.14
C ASP A 51 3.93 -20.61 3.46
N SER A 52 3.98 -19.93 4.61
CA SER A 52 4.07 -20.59 5.92
C SER A 52 2.69 -20.90 6.52
N LYS A 53 2.66 -21.85 7.47
CA LYS A 53 1.45 -22.16 8.25
C LYS A 53 1.01 -20.94 9.07
N GLU A 54 1.94 -20.17 9.60
CA GLU A 54 1.66 -18.98 10.41
C GLU A 54 0.98 -17.89 9.60
N VAL A 55 1.34 -17.72 8.32
CA VAL A 55 0.60 -16.82 7.42
C VAL A 55 -0.81 -17.33 7.18
N LEU A 56 -1.00 -18.64 6.98
CA LEU A 56 -2.34 -19.22 6.86
C LEU A 56 -3.17 -18.97 8.13
N ASP A 57 -2.62 -19.19 9.33
CA ASP A 57 -3.28 -18.92 10.60
C ASP A 57 -3.64 -17.43 10.77
N ALA A 58 -2.76 -16.54 10.30
CA ALA A 58 -2.99 -15.10 10.31
C ALA A 58 -4.11 -14.68 9.33
N ILE A 59 -4.19 -15.31 8.17
CA ILE A 59 -5.29 -15.14 7.21
C ILE A 59 -6.60 -15.65 7.80
N GLU A 60 -6.61 -16.79 8.48
CA GLU A 60 -7.80 -17.30 9.19
C GLU A 60 -8.28 -16.31 10.26
N LEU A 61 -7.37 -15.74 11.04
CA LEU A 61 -7.69 -14.68 12.01
C LEU A 61 -8.31 -13.44 11.34
N ALA A 62 -7.78 -13.00 10.20
CA ALA A 62 -8.33 -11.88 9.45
C ALA A 62 -9.72 -12.19 8.90
N ASN A 63 -9.91 -13.41 8.36
CA ASN A 63 -11.19 -13.90 7.86
C ASN A 63 -12.25 -13.97 8.96
N ASP A 64 -11.90 -14.44 10.15
CA ASP A 64 -12.77 -14.44 11.34
C ASP A 64 -13.22 -13.02 11.73
N GLY A 65 -12.32 -12.04 11.59
CA GLY A 65 -12.65 -10.64 11.82
C GLY A 65 -13.60 -10.05 10.78
N ILE A 66 -13.43 -10.42 9.51
CA ILE A 66 -14.34 -10.02 8.42
C ILE A 66 -15.71 -10.67 8.63
N ALA A 67 -15.78 -11.96 8.98
CA ALA A 67 -17.02 -12.65 9.30
C ALA A 67 -17.74 -11.96 10.48
N TYR A 68 -17.00 -11.58 11.52
CA TYR A 68 -17.54 -10.83 12.65
C TYR A 68 -18.06 -9.44 12.25
N LEU A 69 -17.33 -8.70 11.39
CA LEU A 69 -17.78 -7.42 10.83
C LEU A 69 -19.11 -7.58 10.09
N LEU A 70 -19.21 -8.56 9.20
CA LEU A 70 -20.40 -8.85 8.41
C LEU A 70 -21.60 -9.20 9.29
N GLN A 71 -21.41 -10.10 10.26
CA GLN A 71 -22.43 -10.48 11.21
C GLN A 71 -22.96 -9.24 11.96
N ARG A 72 -22.06 -8.40 12.45
CA ARG A 72 -22.44 -7.20 13.21
C ARG A 72 -23.14 -6.14 12.37
N ILE A 73 -22.80 -5.98 11.09
CA ILE A 73 -23.55 -5.14 10.15
C ILE A 73 -24.98 -5.67 9.99
N GLU A 74 -25.14 -6.98 9.81
CA GLU A 74 -26.44 -7.63 9.61
C GLU A 74 -27.33 -7.58 10.87
N GLU A 75 -26.73 -7.68 12.06
CA GLU A 75 -27.42 -7.59 13.35
C GLU A 75 -27.79 -6.15 13.74
N THR A 76 -27.21 -5.13 13.10
CA THR A 76 -27.43 -3.72 13.43
C THR A 76 -28.44 -3.08 12.46
N PRO A 77 -29.69 -2.79 12.87
CA PRO A 77 -30.75 -2.34 11.95
C PRO A 77 -30.46 -1.02 11.23
N SER A 78 -29.65 -0.14 11.83
CA SER A 78 -29.23 1.12 11.18
C SER A 78 -28.22 0.88 10.04
N LEU A 79 -27.53 -0.25 10.00
CA LEU A 79 -26.47 -0.57 9.04
C LEU A 79 -26.89 -1.60 7.99
N LYS A 80 -27.72 -2.57 8.39
CA LYS A 80 -28.18 -3.68 7.54
C LYS A 80 -28.68 -3.18 6.17
N GLY A 81 -28.04 -3.66 5.10
CA GLY A 81 -28.37 -3.34 3.71
C GLY A 81 -28.02 -1.91 3.26
N LYS A 82 -27.30 -1.12 4.07
CA LYS A 82 -27.01 0.30 3.80
C LYS A 82 -25.52 0.64 3.72
N ILE A 83 -24.65 -0.29 4.12
CA ILE A 83 -23.20 -0.03 4.21
C ILE A 83 -22.48 -0.66 3.03
N ASN A 84 -21.58 0.13 2.42
CA ASN A 84 -20.54 -0.38 1.54
C ASN A 84 -19.29 -0.68 2.36
N VAL A 85 -18.70 -1.85 2.14
CA VAL A 85 -17.44 -2.26 2.74
C VAL A 85 -16.42 -2.49 1.64
N VAL A 86 -15.24 -1.91 1.83
CA VAL A 86 -14.08 -2.11 0.96
C VAL A 86 -12.95 -2.64 1.85
N VAL A 87 -12.48 -3.84 1.53
CA VAL A 87 -11.33 -4.48 2.16
C VAL A 87 -10.20 -4.50 1.13
N SER A 88 -9.03 -4.01 1.52
CA SER A 88 -7.85 -3.95 0.66
C SER A 88 -6.60 -4.25 1.46
N SER A 89 -5.52 -4.53 0.76
CA SER A 89 -4.16 -4.49 1.30
C SER A 89 -3.38 -3.31 0.69
N ASP A 90 -2.28 -2.94 1.35
CA ASP A 90 -1.29 -1.97 0.91
C ASP A 90 -0.32 -2.56 -0.14
N HIS A 91 0.11 -3.81 0.03
CA HIS A 91 1.00 -4.53 -0.89
C HIS A 91 0.88 -6.06 -0.72
N GLY A 92 1.51 -6.81 -1.62
CA GLY A 92 1.72 -8.25 -1.43
C GLY A 92 2.99 -8.58 -0.63
N MET A 93 3.50 -9.80 -0.80
CA MET A 93 4.65 -10.35 -0.07
C MET A 93 5.35 -11.41 -0.93
N THR A 94 6.69 -11.40 -0.99
CA THR A 94 7.48 -12.47 -1.62
C THR A 94 8.33 -13.19 -0.58
N GLN A 95 8.61 -14.46 -0.83
CA GLN A 95 9.62 -15.21 -0.09
C GLN A 95 11.01 -14.63 -0.36
N VAL A 96 11.83 -14.56 0.68
CA VAL A 96 13.25 -14.17 0.59
C VAL A 96 14.15 -15.24 1.22
N ASP A 97 15.42 -15.22 0.81
CA ASP A 97 16.47 -16.10 1.33
C ASP A 97 17.63 -15.26 1.90
N PRO A 98 17.70 -15.08 3.23
CA PRO A 98 18.72 -14.25 3.88
C PRO A 98 20.13 -14.88 3.87
N VAL A 99 20.30 -16.07 3.30
CA VAL A 99 21.59 -16.76 3.19
C VAL A 99 22.11 -16.70 1.76
N ASN A 100 21.29 -17.05 0.77
CA ASN A 100 21.76 -17.26 -0.60
C ASN A 100 21.40 -16.12 -1.56
N LYS A 101 20.41 -15.27 -1.25
CA LYS A 101 19.94 -14.20 -2.13
C LYS A 101 20.18 -12.82 -1.52
N VAL A 102 21.43 -12.54 -1.19
CA VAL A 102 21.82 -11.28 -0.54
C VAL A 102 22.80 -10.50 -1.41
N ILE A 103 22.48 -9.23 -1.64
CA ILE A 103 23.31 -8.27 -2.36
C ILE A 103 24.03 -7.42 -1.31
N ASP A 104 25.34 -7.65 -1.15
CA ASP A 104 26.17 -6.90 -0.20
C ASP A 104 26.52 -5.50 -0.74
N VAL A 105 25.61 -4.56 -0.53
CA VAL A 105 25.85 -3.13 -0.85
C VAL A 105 26.74 -2.48 0.20
N TYR A 106 26.65 -2.92 1.47
CA TYR A 106 27.42 -2.36 2.58
C TYR A 106 28.93 -2.34 2.29
N SER A 107 29.50 -3.47 1.87
CA SER A 107 30.95 -3.54 1.60
C SER A 107 31.44 -2.61 0.49
N LYS A 108 30.52 -2.17 -0.39
CA LYS A 108 30.83 -1.28 -1.52
C LYS A 108 30.83 0.19 -1.15
N ILE A 109 29.99 0.58 -0.18
CA ILE A 109 29.79 1.98 0.17
C ILE A 109 30.34 2.35 1.55
N LYS A 110 30.72 1.38 2.40
CA LYS A 110 31.16 1.61 3.80
C LYS A 110 32.28 2.65 3.99
N ASP A 111 33.09 2.91 2.96
CA ASP A 111 34.23 3.83 2.99
C ASP A 111 33.89 5.21 2.38
N LEU A 112 32.64 5.42 1.94
CA LEU A 112 32.11 6.68 1.41
C LEU A 112 31.28 7.42 2.48
N SER A 113 31.13 8.75 2.35
CA SER A 113 30.25 9.54 3.22
C SER A 113 28.90 9.79 2.55
N TYR A 114 27.81 9.41 3.23
CA TYR A 114 26.46 9.50 2.67
C TYR A 114 25.38 9.44 3.75
N ILE A 115 24.15 9.81 3.37
CA ILE A 115 22.91 9.45 4.08
C ILE A 115 22.20 8.38 3.25
N ALA A 116 21.64 7.37 3.91
CA ALA A 116 20.89 6.31 3.26
C ALA A 116 19.43 6.24 3.74
N ASP A 117 18.54 5.92 2.80
CA ASP A 117 17.18 5.42 3.05
C ASP A 117 17.15 3.97 2.56
N THR A 118 16.76 3.03 3.42
CA THR A 118 17.03 1.60 3.19
C THR A 118 15.82 0.75 3.54
N SER A 119 15.55 -0.25 2.70
CA SER A 119 14.64 -1.36 2.97
C SER A 119 15.32 -2.67 2.59
N ALA A 120 14.63 -3.80 2.79
CA ALA A 120 15.10 -5.09 2.33
C ALA A 120 15.19 -5.21 0.80
N ALA A 121 14.36 -4.47 0.06
CA ALA A 121 14.27 -4.54 -1.40
C ALA A 121 14.97 -3.39 -2.14
N SER A 122 15.32 -2.30 -1.44
CA SER A 122 15.83 -1.08 -2.09
C SER A 122 16.71 -0.23 -1.18
N ILE A 123 17.49 0.63 -1.81
CA ILE A 123 18.38 1.61 -1.17
C ILE A 123 18.39 2.94 -1.93
N GLY A 124 18.26 4.05 -1.21
CA GLY A 124 18.47 5.40 -1.72
C GLY A 124 19.66 6.05 -1.02
N LEU A 125 20.55 6.69 -1.78
CA LEU A 125 21.77 7.31 -1.24
C LEU A 125 21.86 8.80 -1.59
N TRP A 126 22.15 9.64 -0.59
CA TRP A 126 22.54 11.04 -0.75
C TRP A 126 24.01 11.23 -0.38
N PRO A 127 24.83 11.87 -1.22
CA PRO A 127 26.23 12.14 -0.89
C PRO A 127 26.38 13.09 0.30
N GLN A 128 27.47 12.92 1.05
CA GLN A 128 27.93 13.81 2.13
C GLN A 128 29.46 14.03 2.04
N ASP A 129 29.97 15.03 2.75
CA ASP A 129 31.40 15.26 3.01
C ASP A 129 32.36 15.06 1.81
N GLY A 130 31.98 15.58 0.64
CA GLY A 130 32.82 15.55 -0.57
C GLY A 130 32.67 14.29 -1.43
N THR A 131 31.94 13.26 -0.98
CA THR A 131 31.49 12.17 -1.85
C THR A 131 30.56 12.72 -2.92
N THR A 132 30.67 12.20 -4.14
CA THR A 132 29.87 12.60 -5.29
C THR A 132 28.73 11.60 -5.56
N ILE A 133 27.72 12.06 -6.30
CA ILE A 133 26.63 11.19 -6.77
C ILE A 133 27.20 10.06 -7.65
N GLU A 134 28.20 10.36 -8.47
CA GLU A 134 28.84 9.40 -9.38
C GLU A 134 29.60 8.32 -8.60
N GLU A 135 30.33 8.67 -7.55
CA GLU A 135 31.01 7.69 -6.69
C GLU A 135 30.02 6.72 -6.04
N LEU A 136 28.91 7.21 -5.50
CA LEU A 136 27.85 6.37 -4.92
C LEU A 136 27.20 5.47 -5.97
N HIS A 137 26.89 6.01 -7.14
CA HIS A 137 26.32 5.24 -8.24
C HIS A 137 27.28 4.13 -8.69
N ASN A 138 28.53 4.47 -8.97
CA ASN A 138 29.55 3.54 -9.46
C ASN A 138 29.90 2.46 -8.42
N ALA A 139 29.79 2.76 -7.12
CA ALA A 139 29.98 1.77 -6.07
C ALA A 139 28.94 0.63 -6.12
N LEU A 140 27.71 0.94 -6.55
CA LEU A 140 26.63 -0.04 -6.65
C LEU A 140 26.41 -0.57 -8.07
N ALA A 141 26.81 0.19 -9.09
CA ALA A 141 26.60 -0.17 -10.49
C ALA A 141 27.27 -1.50 -10.85
N GLY A 142 26.54 -2.36 -11.55
CA GLY A 142 27.04 -3.67 -11.98
C GLY A 142 26.99 -4.77 -10.90
N LEU A 143 26.48 -4.48 -9.70
CA LEU A 143 26.15 -5.54 -8.75
C LEU A 143 25.05 -6.44 -9.33
N PRO A 144 25.23 -7.78 -9.32
CA PRO A 144 24.21 -8.69 -9.82
C PRO A 144 22.93 -8.56 -8.98
N HIS A 145 21.78 -8.65 -9.65
CA HIS A 145 20.45 -8.56 -9.05
C HIS A 145 20.08 -7.21 -8.42
N LEU A 146 20.84 -6.15 -8.71
CA LEU A 146 20.54 -4.80 -8.30
C LEU A 146 20.47 -3.89 -9.52
N SER A 147 19.29 -3.34 -9.79
CA SER A 147 19.15 -2.25 -10.74
C SER A 147 19.42 -0.93 -10.04
N VAL A 148 20.43 -0.20 -10.49
CA VAL A 148 20.84 1.10 -9.93
C VAL A 148 20.54 2.19 -10.96
N TYR A 149 19.93 3.27 -10.49
CA TYR A 149 19.49 4.39 -11.31
C TYR A 149 20.05 5.69 -10.75
N TYR A 150 20.47 6.60 -11.63
CA TYR A 150 20.36 8.00 -11.29
C TYR A 150 18.88 8.38 -11.21
N LYS A 151 18.53 9.31 -10.34
CA LYS A 151 17.14 9.74 -10.12
C LYS A 151 16.35 10.06 -11.40
N HIS A 152 16.99 10.67 -12.38
CA HIS A 152 16.34 11.04 -13.65
C HIS A 152 16.07 9.83 -14.57
N GLU A 153 16.76 8.72 -14.35
CA GLU A 153 16.66 7.47 -15.09
C GLU A 153 15.67 6.48 -14.46
N ILE A 154 15.20 6.75 -13.23
CA ILE A 154 14.16 5.93 -12.60
C ILE A 154 12.97 5.80 -13.56
N PRO A 155 12.48 4.56 -13.83
CA PRO A 155 11.43 4.31 -14.81
C PRO A 155 10.20 5.17 -14.58
N GLU A 156 9.70 5.81 -15.66
CA GLU A 156 8.56 6.75 -15.55
C GLU A 156 7.31 6.08 -14.96
N ARG A 157 7.10 4.80 -15.26
CA ARG A 157 5.96 4.01 -14.74
C ARG A 157 5.90 3.91 -13.21
N TYR A 158 7.01 4.14 -12.51
CA TYR A 158 7.02 4.16 -11.04
C TYR A 158 6.44 5.45 -10.48
N HIS A 159 6.43 6.55 -11.25
CA HIS A 159 6.11 7.89 -10.76
C HIS A 159 6.95 8.27 -9.52
N PHE A 160 8.17 7.75 -9.40
CA PHE A 160 9.02 7.78 -8.20
C PHE A 160 10.30 8.61 -8.38
N LYS A 161 10.23 9.76 -9.07
CA LYS A 161 11.42 10.64 -9.23
C LYS A 161 11.18 12.12 -8.97
N ASN A 162 9.95 12.59 -9.06
CA ASN A 162 9.62 14.02 -8.99
C ASN A 162 9.38 14.50 -7.55
N ASN A 163 10.27 14.15 -6.60
CA ASN A 163 10.20 14.63 -5.22
C ASN A 163 11.59 14.79 -4.60
N ARG A 164 11.84 15.84 -3.81
CA ARG A 164 13.13 16.07 -3.13
C ARG A 164 13.54 14.95 -2.17
N ARG A 165 12.58 14.17 -1.67
CA ARG A 165 12.80 13.01 -0.78
C ARG A 165 13.23 11.75 -1.52
N ILE A 166 13.23 11.74 -2.86
CA ILE A 166 13.83 10.64 -3.62
C ILE A 166 15.32 10.92 -3.78
N ALA A 167 16.13 9.95 -3.39
CA ALA A 167 17.59 10.02 -3.44
C ALA A 167 18.11 10.23 -4.88
N PRO A 168 19.26 10.91 -5.05
CA PRO A 168 19.91 11.06 -6.34
C PRO A 168 20.42 9.74 -6.94
N VAL A 169 20.77 8.77 -6.09
CA VAL A 169 21.08 7.38 -6.48
C VAL A 169 20.07 6.46 -5.82
N PHE A 170 19.44 5.59 -6.62
CA PHE A 170 18.44 4.63 -6.16
C PHE A 170 18.74 3.24 -6.70
N GLY A 171 18.84 2.26 -5.81
CA GLY A 171 18.98 0.84 -6.12
C GLY A 171 17.71 0.08 -5.74
N ILE A 172 17.25 -0.81 -6.61
CA ILE A 172 16.15 -1.75 -6.36
C ILE A 172 16.59 -3.16 -6.75
N ALA A 173 16.36 -4.11 -5.85
CA ALA A 173 16.73 -5.51 -6.05
C ALA A 173 15.72 -6.24 -6.95
N ASP A 174 16.18 -7.29 -7.63
CA ASP A 174 15.30 -8.27 -8.26
C ASP A 174 14.44 -8.97 -7.20
N LEU A 175 13.25 -9.45 -7.59
CA LEU A 175 12.30 -10.10 -6.69
C LEU A 175 12.95 -11.24 -5.88
N GLY A 176 12.77 -11.18 -4.55
CA GLY A 176 13.30 -12.18 -3.62
C GLY A 176 14.76 -12.02 -3.21
N TYR A 177 15.49 -11.04 -3.77
CA TYR A 177 16.83 -10.67 -3.32
C TYR A 177 16.79 -9.59 -2.22
N LEU A 178 17.77 -9.62 -1.32
CA LEU A 178 17.86 -8.74 -0.17
C LEU A 178 19.04 -7.78 -0.28
N VAL A 179 18.80 -6.49 -0.09
CA VAL A 179 19.83 -5.43 -0.10
C VAL A 179 20.47 -5.32 1.28
N LYS A 180 21.63 -5.95 1.49
CA LYS A 180 22.34 -5.89 2.78
C LYS A 180 23.11 -4.59 2.92
N TYR A 181 22.60 -3.71 3.79
CA TYR A 181 23.15 -2.40 4.08
C TYR A 181 23.95 -2.34 5.39
N SER A 182 23.89 -3.38 6.23
CA SER A 182 24.63 -3.49 7.48
C SER A 182 25.07 -4.94 7.75
N PRO A 183 26.17 -5.16 8.50
CA PRO A 183 26.65 -6.50 8.84
C PRO A 183 25.62 -7.40 9.55
N LYS A 184 24.63 -6.80 10.23
CA LYS A 184 23.65 -7.50 11.07
C LYS A 184 22.28 -7.70 10.42
N ASP A 185 22.12 -7.37 9.14
CA ASP A 185 20.80 -7.43 8.49
C ASP A 185 20.30 -8.87 8.26
N TYR A 186 18.97 -9.02 8.31
CA TYR A 186 18.18 -10.16 7.82
C TYR A 186 18.35 -11.53 8.49
N SER A 187 18.84 -11.59 9.73
CA SER A 187 19.02 -12.87 10.44
C SER A 187 17.72 -13.67 10.66
N ASN A 188 16.54 -13.05 10.57
CA ASN A 188 15.23 -13.70 10.72
C ASN A 188 14.17 -13.04 9.82
N LEU A 189 14.49 -12.85 8.53
CA LEU A 189 13.56 -12.31 7.54
C LEU A 189 13.34 -13.36 6.44
N TYR A 190 12.11 -13.82 6.28
CA TYR A 190 11.74 -14.90 5.36
C TYR A 190 10.71 -14.46 4.31
N GLY A 191 9.97 -13.38 4.59
CA GLY A 191 9.20 -12.66 3.57
C GLY A 191 9.59 -11.19 3.56
N THR A 192 9.48 -10.52 2.42
CA THR A 192 9.51 -9.06 2.38
C THR A 192 8.78 -8.50 1.16
N HIS A 193 8.72 -7.17 1.06
CA HIS A 193 8.04 -6.42 0.01
C HIS A 193 8.81 -5.13 -0.31
N GLY A 194 8.30 -4.34 -1.25
CA GLY A 194 8.94 -3.08 -1.71
C GLY A 194 9.74 -3.23 -3.01
N TYR A 195 9.57 -4.36 -3.70
CA TYR A 195 10.10 -4.61 -5.03
C TYR A 195 9.30 -3.86 -6.10
N ASP A 196 9.66 -4.09 -7.37
CA ASP A 196 8.94 -3.57 -8.52
C ASP A 196 7.44 -3.89 -8.44
N ASN A 197 6.60 -2.86 -8.56
CA ASN A 197 5.15 -2.98 -8.47
C ASN A 197 4.50 -3.72 -9.65
N ALA A 198 5.26 -4.07 -10.69
CA ALA A 198 4.81 -4.93 -11.77
C ALA A 198 4.90 -6.43 -11.42
N GLU A 199 5.62 -6.78 -10.35
CA GLU A 199 5.72 -8.17 -9.88
C GLU A 199 4.41 -8.62 -9.26
N SER A 200 3.92 -9.80 -9.65
CA SER A 200 2.63 -10.30 -9.19
C SER A 200 2.56 -10.48 -7.68
N ASP A 201 3.68 -10.83 -7.06
CA ASP A 201 3.79 -11.02 -5.61
C ASP A 201 3.62 -9.72 -4.84
N MET A 202 3.80 -8.56 -5.48
CA MET A 202 3.60 -7.24 -4.89
C MET A 202 2.16 -6.72 -5.04
N HIS A 203 1.32 -7.39 -5.84
CA HIS A 203 -0.05 -6.94 -6.07
C HIS A 203 -0.93 -7.17 -4.82
N PRO A 204 -1.54 -6.12 -4.24
CA PRO A 204 -2.50 -6.28 -3.16
C PRO A 204 -3.84 -6.81 -3.70
N PHE A 205 -4.66 -7.34 -2.79
CA PHE A 205 -6.05 -7.67 -3.10
C PHE A 205 -6.99 -6.48 -2.82
N LEU A 206 -8.17 -6.51 -3.45
CA LEU A 206 -9.31 -5.66 -3.14
C LEU A 206 -10.60 -6.48 -3.21
N VAL A 207 -11.39 -6.44 -2.14
CA VAL A 207 -12.73 -7.02 -2.07
C VAL A 207 -13.70 -5.93 -1.64
N ALA A 208 -14.77 -5.72 -2.40
CA ALA A 208 -15.80 -4.75 -2.07
C ALA A 208 -17.19 -5.38 -2.14
N PHE A 209 -18.08 -4.97 -1.25
CA PHE A 209 -19.47 -5.40 -1.24
C PHE A 209 -20.35 -4.34 -0.57
N GLY A 210 -21.63 -4.29 -0.95
CA GLY A 210 -22.57 -3.30 -0.45
C GLY A 210 -23.62 -2.92 -1.50
N PRO A 211 -24.56 -2.02 -1.15
CA PRO A 211 -25.63 -1.60 -2.05
C PRO A 211 -25.14 -0.88 -3.32
N ASP A 212 -23.98 -0.20 -3.26
CA ASP A 212 -23.46 0.56 -4.40
C ASP A 212 -22.37 -0.19 -5.18
N VAL A 213 -21.97 -1.38 -4.72
CA VAL A 213 -20.92 -2.18 -5.35
C VAL A 213 -21.53 -3.15 -6.36
N LYS A 214 -21.11 -3.03 -7.62
CA LYS A 214 -21.57 -3.92 -8.69
C LYS A 214 -21.05 -5.34 -8.45
N LYS A 215 -21.95 -6.32 -8.51
CA LYS A 215 -21.55 -7.74 -8.53
C LYS A 215 -20.90 -8.07 -9.86
N MET A 216 -19.71 -8.66 -9.81
CA MET A 216 -18.94 -9.01 -11.00
C MET A 216 -18.40 -10.44 -10.86
N GLU A 217 -18.25 -11.11 -12.01
CA GLU A 217 -17.72 -12.47 -12.08
C GLU A 217 -16.25 -12.44 -12.49
N GLY A 218 -15.44 -13.36 -11.95
CA GLY A 218 -14.02 -13.48 -12.27
C GLY A 218 -13.13 -12.40 -11.64
N ILE A 219 -11.83 -12.52 -11.86
CA ILE A 219 -10.82 -11.61 -11.31
C ILE A 219 -10.78 -10.31 -12.13
N GLN A 220 -10.75 -9.20 -11.40
CA GLN A 220 -10.83 -7.86 -11.96
C GLN A 220 -9.52 -7.13 -11.71
N LYS A 221 -9.19 -6.19 -12.60
CA LYS A 221 -8.04 -5.30 -12.41
C LYS A 221 -8.51 -3.98 -11.87
N PHE A 222 -7.94 -3.56 -10.75
CA PHE A 222 -8.23 -2.30 -10.10
C PHE A 222 -6.90 -1.64 -9.71
N PHE A 223 -6.74 -0.36 -10.00
CA PHE A 223 -5.54 0.37 -9.58
C PHE A 223 -5.75 0.88 -8.17
N GLN A 224 -4.82 0.62 -7.25
CA GLN A 224 -4.95 1.04 -5.86
C GLN A 224 -5.14 2.57 -5.68
N ILE A 225 -4.53 3.37 -6.57
CA ILE A 225 -4.72 4.83 -6.64
C ILE A 225 -6.16 5.25 -6.95
N ASP A 226 -6.99 4.33 -7.49
CA ASP A 226 -8.40 4.57 -7.78
C ASP A 226 -9.33 4.27 -6.60
N ILE A 227 -8.81 3.75 -5.47
CA ILE A 227 -9.63 3.54 -4.26
C ILE A 227 -10.21 4.87 -3.76
N TYR A 228 -9.41 5.94 -3.81
CA TYR A 228 -9.86 7.28 -3.41
C TYR A 228 -11.04 7.80 -4.26
N PRO A 229 -10.94 7.91 -5.61
CA PRO A 229 -12.09 8.33 -6.42
C PRO A 229 -13.28 7.36 -6.33
N TYR A 230 -13.05 6.06 -6.10
CA TYR A 230 -14.12 5.08 -5.91
C TYR A 230 -14.93 5.35 -4.63
N ILE A 231 -14.24 5.61 -3.50
CA ILE A 231 -14.88 5.99 -2.24
C ILE A 231 -15.58 7.35 -2.37
N CYS A 232 -14.95 8.34 -3.02
CA CYS A 232 -15.59 9.63 -3.27
C CYS A 232 -16.90 9.50 -4.05
N ALA A 233 -16.95 8.65 -5.08
CA ALA A 233 -18.16 8.40 -5.85
C ALA A 233 -19.29 7.81 -4.98
N MET A 234 -18.98 6.85 -4.09
CA MET A 234 -19.97 6.28 -3.16
C MET A 234 -20.49 7.28 -2.14
N LEU A 235 -19.64 8.22 -1.72
CA LEU A 235 -19.99 9.24 -0.73
C LEU A 235 -20.63 10.49 -1.35
N GLY A 236 -20.73 10.57 -2.68
CA GLY A 236 -21.23 11.76 -3.38
C GLY A 236 -20.30 12.97 -3.24
N LEU A 237 -18.98 12.74 -3.19
CA LEU A 237 -17.96 13.80 -3.09
C LEU A 237 -17.36 14.09 -4.47
N ASP A 238 -17.79 15.19 -5.09
CA ASP A 238 -17.46 15.59 -6.46
C ASP A 238 -16.26 16.55 -6.58
N ARG A 239 -15.66 16.96 -5.46
CA ARG A 239 -14.56 17.93 -5.39
C ARG A 239 -13.32 17.33 -4.72
N PRO A 240 -12.68 16.33 -5.33
CA PRO A 240 -11.43 15.79 -4.82
C PRO A 240 -10.33 16.87 -4.84
N ASN A 241 -9.22 16.62 -4.15
CA ASN A 241 -7.98 17.32 -4.49
C ASN A 241 -7.47 16.85 -5.88
N ARG A 242 -6.43 17.50 -6.41
CA ARG A 242 -5.68 16.93 -7.54
C ARG A 242 -5.15 15.55 -7.15
N ILE A 243 -5.43 14.55 -7.98
CA ILE A 243 -5.06 13.15 -7.77
C ILE A 243 -4.61 12.50 -9.07
N ASP A 244 -3.84 11.41 -8.97
CA ASP A 244 -3.45 10.60 -10.14
C ASP A 244 -4.45 9.47 -10.45
N GLY A 245 -5.33 9.16 -9.49
CA GLY A 245 -6.47 8.27 -9.69
C GLY A 245 -7.47 8.83 -10.70
N ARG A 246 -8.24 7.96 -11.35
CA ARG A 246 -9.22 8.33 -12.39
C ARG A 246 -10.59 7.82 -12.03
N ILE A 247 -11.55 8.73 -11.84
CA ILE A 247 -12.94 8.30 -11.59
C ILE A 247 -13.52 7.47 -12.75
N SER A 248 -13.11 7.72 -13.99
CA SER A 248 -13.58 6.95 -15.15
C SER A 248 -13.27 5.45 -15.03
N ARG A 249 -12.16 5.08 -14.38
CA ARG A 249 -11.77 3.69 -14.15
C ARG A 249 -12.61 3.00 -13.06
N THR A 250 -13.28 3.76 -12.19
CA THR A 250 -14.07 3.22 -11.08
C THR A 250 -15.52 2.93 -11.46
N LEU A 251 -16.04 3.58 -12.52
CA LEU A 251 -17.44 3.48 -12.94
C LEU A 251 -17.92 2.05 -13.22
N PRO A 252 -17.12 1.15 -13.83
CA PRO A 252 -17.56 -0.23 -14.06
C PRO A 252 -17.90 -1.01 -12.78
N PHE A 253 -17.39 -0.58 -11.62
CA PHE A 253 -17.53 -1.25 -10.32
C PHE A 253 -18.71 -0.71 -9.50
N LEU A 254 -19.40 0.33 -9.96
CA LEU A 254 -20.55 0.92 -9.26
C LEU A 254 -21.87 0.40 -9.83
N VAL A 255 -22.86 0.17 -8.96
CA VAL A 255 -24.24 -0.15 -9.39
C VAL A 255 -24.87 1.07 -10.05
N ASN A 256 -24.78 2.22 -9.38
CA ASN A 256 -25.31 3.49 -9.85
C ASN A 256 -24.17 4.38 -10.30
N LYS A 257 -24.12 4.66 -11.60
CA LYS A 257 -23.15 5.63 -12.15
C LYS A 257 -23.50 7.03 -11.61
N PRO A 258 -22.52 7.83 -11.14
CA PRO A 258 -22.74 9.25 -10.83
C PRO A 258 -23.27 10.02 -12.05
N SER A 259 -23.96 11.14 -11.80
CA SER A 259 -24.50 11.99 -12.87
C SER A 259 -23.37 12.58 -13.73
N ASP A 260 -23.69 12.98 -14.97
CA ASP A 260 -22.69 13.62 -15.82
C ASP A 260 -22.20 14.96 -15.25
N GLU A 261 -23.06 15.69 -14.51
CA GLU A 261 -22.67 16.89 -13.76
C GLU A 261 -21.60 16.56 -12.70
N PHE A 262 -21.82 15.53 -11.89
CA PHE A 262 -20.85 15.05 -10.90
C PHE A 262 -19.52 14.68 -11.57
N LEU A 263 -19.57 13.92 -12.67
CA LEU A 263 -18.35 13.44 -13.34
C LEU A 263 -17.55 14.58 -13.96
N ASN A 264 -18.23 15.52 -14.62
CA ASN A 264 -17.58 16.71 -15.18
C ASN A 264 -16.90 17.53 -14.09
N GLN A 265 -17.58 17.73 -12.96
CA GLN A 265 -17.01 18.44 -11.82
C GLN A 265 -15.80 17.70 -11.24
N PHE A 266 -15.95 16.41 -10.93
CA PHE A 266 -14.88 15.58 -10.38
C PHE A 266 -13.64 15.61 -11.27
N GLN A 267 -13.80 15.49 -12.59
CA GLN A 267 -12.70 15.47 -13.54
C GLN A 267 -11.92 16.79 -13.57
N LEU A 268 -12.59 17.94 -13.42
CA LEU A 268 -11.91 19.24 -13.37
C LEU A 268 -11.02 19.34 -12.12
N TYR A 269 -11.47 18.82 -10.99
CA TYR A 269 -10.68 18.78 -9.75
C TYR A 269 -9.55 17.73 -9.81
N GLU A 270 -9.83 16.51 -10.30
CA GLU A 270 -8.82 15.43 -10.35
C GLU A 270 -7.63 15.84 -11.24
N MET A 271 -7.89 16.57 -12.33
CA MET A 271 -6.87 17.12 -13.23
C MET A 271 -6.15 18.37 -12.68
N GLY A 272 -6.63 18.93 -11.55
CA GLY A 272 -6.10 20.16 -10.98
C GLY A 272 -6.45 21.42 -11.79
N VAL A 273 -7.48 21.37 -12.62
CA VAL A 273 -8.05 22.56 -13.29
C VAL A 273 -8.80 23.42 -12.26
N LEU A 274 -9.50 22.77 -11.33
CA LEU A 274 -10.09 23.38 -10.14
C LEU A 274 -9.30 22.95 -8.90
N VAL A 275 -9.36 23.78 -7.86
CA VAL A 275 -8.72 23.55 -6.55
C VAL A 275 -9.79 23.66 -5.47
N SER A 276 -9.78 22.73 -4.52
CA SER A 276 -10.76 22.65 -3.41
C SER A 276 -10.46 23.65 -2.31
#